data_AF-A0A8J3TY31-F1
#
_entry.id   AF-A0A8J3TY31-F1
#
_cell.length_a   1.000
_cell.length_b   1.000
_cell.length_c   1.000
_cell.angle_alpha   90.00
_cell.angle_beta   90.00
_cell.angle_gamma   90.00
#
_symmetry.space_group_name_H-M   'P 1'
#
loop_
_entity.id
_entity.type
_entity.pdbx_description
1 polymer ?
#
loop_
_entity_poly.entity_id
_entity_poly.type
_entity_poly.pdbx_seq_one_letter_code
_entity_poly.pdbx_strand_id
1 'polypeptide(L)'
;MTTPNLCVLRWDRPGQMTVLALPGDRIAEGERVAIAALGEDLPDPRWNGLATAERRTVVRACRSVPTLGLYVLFDERDAADEADSLHRCLAQAVEEFLQPMLSGAPWEALPSGAARELRDAARSMPWPGSAPARWRPESSLPGLRGLVTLTALACRETLTEVNIPQDEDLLDIYDTYSVGALDPGQWPM
;
A
#
# COMPACT_ATOMS: atom_id res chain seq x y z
N MET A 1 4.84 21.53 -15.80
CA MET A 1 5.51 20.82 -14.69
C MET A 1 4.69 19.59 -14.40
N THR A 2 5.28 18.40 -14.42
CA THR A 2 4.58 17.15 -14.11
C THR A 2 4.37 17.06 -12.59
N THR A 3 3.15 16.81 -12.13
CA THR A 3 2.85 16.66 -10.70
C THR A 3 3.38 15.30 -10.23
N PRO A 4 4.11 15.22 -9.10
CA PRO A 4 4.66 13.95 -8.65
C PRO A 4 3.57 12.97 -8.21
N ASN A 5 3.69 11.71 -8.61
CA ASN A 5 2.82 10.64 -8.10
C ASN A 5 3.05 10.42 -6.60
N LEU A 6 2.01 10.01 -5.88
CA LEU A 6 2.10 9.74 -4.46
C LEU A 6 2.07 8.24 -4.19
N CYS A 7 3.00 7.76 -3.38
CA CYS A 7 3.02 6.41 -2.84
C CYS A 7 2.75 6.45 -1.33
N VAL A 8 1.72 5.75 -0.89
CA VAL A 8 1.46 5.50 0.53
C VAL A 8 1.96 4.10 0.86
N LEU A 9 2.92 4.03 1.79
CA LEU A 9 3.57 2.79 2.17
C LEU A 9 3.12 2.39 3.57
N ARG A 10 2.83 1.11 3.77
CA ARG A 10 2.56 0.51 5.06
C ARG A 10 3.45 -0.70 5.26
N TRP A 11 4.06 -0.79 6.43
CA TRP A 11 4.75 -1.99 6.90
C TRP A 11 4.03 -2.55 8.12
N ASP A 12 3.54 -3.77 8.00
CA ASP A 12 2.88 -4.54 9.03
C ASP A 12 3.74 -5.72 9.46
N ARG A 13 3.75 -5.99 10.77
CA ARG A 13 4.50 -7.10 11.34
C ARG A 13 3.63 -8.36 11.48
N PRO A 14 4.20 -9.56 11.24
CA PRO A 14 5.50 -9.79 10.60
C PRO A 14 5.38 -9.78 9.06
N GLY A 15 6.27 -9.05 8.38
CA GLY A 15 6.62 -9.31 6.99
C GLY A 15 5.68 -8.78 5.90
N GLN A 16 4.68 -7.94 6.18
CA GLN A 16 3.75 -7.47 5.14
C GLN A 16 4.05 -6.02 4.75
N MET A 17 4.34 -5.78 3.48
CA MET A 17 4.38 -4.43 2.91
C MET A 17 3.17 -4.19 2.02
N THR A 18 2.54 -3.03 2.16
CA THR A 18 1.48 -2.57 1.26
C THR A 18 1.83 -1.22 0.69
N VAL A 19 1.75 -1.08 -0.63
CA VAL A 19 2.05 0.13 -1.37
C VAL A 19 0.82 0.53 -2.18
N LEU A 20 0.29 1.71 -1.91
CA LEU A 20 -0.80 2.32 -2.66
C LEU A 20 -0.25 3.50 -3.47
N ALA A 21 -0.52 3.53 -4.78
CA ALA A 21 -0.09 4.61 -5.65
C ALA A 21 -1.26 5.45 -6.14
N LEU A 22 -1.08 6.76 -6.22
CA LEU A 22 -2.09 7.73 -6.68
C LEU A 22 -1.50 8.73 -7.69
N PRO A 23 -2.34 9.26 -8.62
CA PRO A 23 -1.94 10.33 -9.51
C PRO A 23 -1.65 11.60 -8.71
N GLY A 24 -0.55 12.26 -9.05
CA GLY A 24 -0.11 13.46 -8.32
C GLY A 24 -1.11 14.60 -8.28
N ASP A 25 -1.86 14.79 -9.37
CA ASP A 25 -2.88 15.83 -9.52
C ASP A 25 -4.22 15.48 -8.83
N ARG A 26 -4.39 14.23 -8.37
CA ARG A 26 -5.61 13.73 -7.73
C ARG A 26 -5.45 13.44 -6.23
N ILE A 27 -4.29 13.75 -5.64
CA ILE A 27 -4.01 13.49 -4.20
C ILE A 27 -5.08 14.07 -3.28
N ALA A 28 -5.43 15.36 -3.44
CA ALA A 28 -6.39 16.03 -2.57
C ALA A 28 -7.81 15.45 -2.71
N GLU A 29 -8.16 15.00 -3.91
CA GLU A 29 -9.42 14.31 -4.12
C GLU A 29 -9.42 12.93 -3.48
N GLY A 30 -8.38 12.12 -3.70
CA GLY A 30 -8.27 10.79 -3.12
C GLY A 30 -8.33 10.81 -1.61
N GLU A 31 -7.67 11.78 -0.98
CA GLU A 31 -7.76 11.97 0.47
C GLU A 31 -9.18 12.25 0.96
N ARG A 32 -9.86 13.22 0.33
CA ARG A 32 -11.23 13.58 0.69
C ARG A 32 -12.20 12.41 0.49
N VAL A 33 -12.06 11.66 -0.61
CA VAL A 33 -12.90 10.49 -0.87
C VAL A 33 -12.61 9.38 0.14
N ALA A 34 -11.34 9.15 0.48
CA ALA A 34 -10.97 8.14 1.47
C ALA A 34 -11.50 8.49 2.87
N ILE A 35 -11.42 9.75 3.31
CA ILE A 35 -12.06 10.20 4.56
C ILE A 35 -13.56 9.95 4.51
N ALA A 36 -14.23 10.34 3.42
CA ALA A 36 -15.67 10.16 3.29
C ALA A 36 -16.09 8.69 3.26
N ALA A 37 -15.25 7.81 2.72
CA ALA A 37 -15.50 6.38 2.60
C ALA A 37 -15.29 5.63 3.92
N LEU A 38 -14.28 6.03 4.69
CA LEU A 38 -13.86 5.30 5.90
C LEU A 38 -14.43 5.91 7.18
N GLY A 39 -14.87 7.17 7.16
CA GLY A 39 -15.32 7.88 8.34
C GLY A 39 -14.17 8.26 9.28
N GLU A 40 -14.52 8.71 10.49
CA GLU A 40 -13.55 9.02 11.56
C GLU A 40 -13.05 7.75 12.28
N ASP A 41 -13.85 6.68 12.25
CA ASP A 41 -13.55 5.38 12.84
C ASP A 41 -13.31 4.36 11.72
N LEU A 42 -12.04 3.96 11.54
CA LEU A 42 -11.75 2.79 10.72
C LEU A 42 -12.52 1.58 11.30
N PRO A 43 -13.08 0.71 10.44
CA PRO A 43 -13.79 -0.46 10.93
C PRO A 43 -12.93 -1.26 11.91
N ASP A 44 -13.59 -1.80 12.94
CA ASP A 44 -13.08 -2.75 13.95
C ASP A 44 -12.11 -3.76 13.29
N PRO A 45 -11.06 -4.26 13.97
CA PRO A 45 -9.77 -4.63 13.36
C PRO A 45 -9.81 -5.91 12.50
N ARG A 46 -10.99 -6.36 12.06
CA ARG A 46 -11.20 -7.48 11.15
C ARG A 46 -12.14 -7.10 10.02
N TRP A 47 -11.64 -7.15 8.79
CA TRP A 47 -12.43 -7.01 7.56
C TRP A 47 -13.49 -8.11 7.44
N ASN A 48 -13.10 -9.35 7.70
CA ASN A 48 -13.99 -10.52 7.67
C ASN A 48 -14.94 -10.56 8.88
N GLY A 49 -14.70 -9.74 9.90
CA GLY A 49 -15.61 -9.55 11.03
C GLY A 49 -16.81 -8.65 10.72
N LEU A 50 -16.71 -7.81 9.68
CA LEU A 50 -17.80 -6.91 9.27
C LEU A 50 -18.99 -7.67 8.71
N ALA A 51 -20.19 -7.12 8.87
CA ALA A 51 -21.36 -7.65 8.19
C ALA A 51 -21.23 -7.46 6.67
N THR A 52 -21.79 -8.37 5.87
CA THR A 52 -21.79 -8.28 4.40
C THR A 52 -22.28 -6.91 3.88
N ALA A 53 -23.34 -6.35 4.48
CA ALA A 53 -23.84 -5.04 4.09
C ALA A 53 -22.84 -3.89 4.35
N GLU A 54 -22.05 -4.00 5.43
CA GLU A 54 -21.01 -3.04 5.78
C GLU A 54 -19.84 -3.14 4.83
N ARG A 55 -19.33 -4.36 4.56
CA ARG A 55 -18.28 -4.58 3.54
C ARG A 55 -18.68 -3.98 2.20
N ARG A 56 -19.89 -4.26 1.71
CA ARG A 56 -20.39 -3.70 0.44
C ARG A 56 -20.47 -2.19 0.43
N THR A 57 -20.81 -1.58 1.56
CA THR A 57 -20.86 -0.12 1.70
C THR A 57 -19.46 0.46 1.60
N VAL A 58 -18.49 -0.12 2.31
CA VAL A 58 -17.08 0.29 2.29
C VAL A 58 -16.47 0.09 0.90
N VAL A 59 -16.63 -1.09 0.28
CA VAL A 59 -16.14 -1.36 -1.08
C VAL A 59 -16.69 -0.33 -2.07
N ARG A 60 -18.01 -0.08 -2.05
CA ARG A 60 -18.64 0.90 -2.93
C ARG A 60 -18.09 2.31 -2.74
N ALA A 61 -17.86 2.72 -1.50
CA ALA A 61 -17.33 4.04 -1.20
C ALA A 61 -15.86 4.17 -1.65
N CYS A 62 -15.03 3.16 -1.37
CA CYS A 62 -13.62 3.16 -1.71
C CYS A 62 -13.35 3.06 -3.22
N ARG A 63 -14.24 2.48 -4.03
CA ARG A 63 -14.15 2.45 -5.51
C ARG A 63 -14.01 3.83 -6.18
N SER A 64 -14.38 4.91 -5.48
CA SER A 64 -14.27 6.26 -6.02
C SER A 64 -12.89 6.91 -5.75
N VAL A 65 -12.00 6.24 -5.02
CA VAL A 65 -10.64 6.77 -4.75
C VAL A 65 -9.81 6.61 -6.03
N PRO A 66 -9.18 7.68 -6.56
CA PRO A 66 -8.43 7.64 -7.81
C PRO A 66 -7.04 7.01 -7.57
N THR A 67 -6.96 5.69 -7.62
CA THR A 67 -5.73 4.93 -7.41
C THR A 67 -5.11 4.52 -8.74
N LEU A 68 -3.79 4.58 -8.85
CA LEU A 68 -3.06 4.00 -9.99
C LEU A 68 -2.87 2.50 -9.83
N GLY A 69 -2.77 2.03 -8.59
CA GLY A 69 -2.67 0.61 -8.29
C GLY A 69 -2.30 0.33 -6.84
N LEU A 70 -2.34 -0.96 -6.50
CA LEU A 70 -1.99 -1.52 -5.20
C LEU A 70 -0.94 -2.63 -5.36
N TYR A 71 0.02 -2.68 -4.46
CA TYR A 71 0.95 -3.79 -4.36
C TYR A 71 1.07 -4.27 -2.91
N VAL A 72 0.83 -5.55 -2.69
CA VAL A 72 0.98 -6.19 -1.38
C VAL A 72 2.05 -7.27 -1.49
N LEU A 73 3.05 -7.21 -0.61
CA LEU A 73 4.10 -8.20 -0.49
C LEU A 73 4.11 -8.83 0.88
N PHE A 74 4.28 -10.13 0.92
CA PHE A 74 4.52 -10.91 2.13
C PHE A 74 5.94 -11.49 2.12
N ASP A 75 6.71 -11.28 3.19
CA ASP A 75 7.89 -12.08 3.51
C ASP A 75 7.43 -13.30 4.30
N GLU A 76 7.23 -14.42 3.63
CA GLU A 76 6.78 -15.68 4.26
C GLU A 76 7.89 -16.37 5.06
N ARG A 77 9.14 -15.85 5.00
CA ARG A 77 10.23 -16.37 5.80
C ARG A 77 10.07 -15.96 7.26
N ASP A 78 10.40 -16.86 8.17
CA ASP A 78 10.81 -16.50 9.54
C ASP A 78 12.12 -15.71 9.45
N ALA A 79 12.03 -14.46 9.04
CA ALA A 79 13.19 -13.60 8.96
C ALA A 79 13.67 -13.30 10.37
N ALA A 80 14.85 -13.80 10.69
CA ALA A 80 15.53 -13.49 11.95
C ALA A 80 15.82 -11.99 12.09
N ASP A 81 15.79 -11.22 10.99
CA ASP A 81 15.99 -9.77 10.95
C ASP A 81 14.88 -9.05 10.17
N GLU A 82 14.11 -8.22 10.88
CA GLU A 82 13.04 -7.40 10.32
C GLU A 82 13.53 -6.32 9.35
N ALA A 83 14.70 -5.74 9.60
CA ALA A 83 15.24 -4.68 8.75
C ALA A 83 15.59 -5.22 7.36
N ASP A 84 16.09 -6.46 7.30
CA ASP A 84 16.40 -7.18 6.07
C ASP A 84 15.12 -7.55 5.29
N SER A 85 14.08 -8.06 5.97
CA SER A 85 12.77 -8.27 5.36
C SER A 85 12.20 -6.99 4.75
N LEU A 86 12.22 -5.90 5.52
CA LEU A 86 11.73 -4.61 5.08
C LEU A 86 12.52 -4.11 3.86
N HIS A 87 13.85 -4.24 3.89
CA HIS A 87 14.71 -3.83 2.78
C HIS A 87 14.39 -4.61 1.50
N ARG A 88 14.26 -5.94 1.59
CA ARG A 88 13.93 -6.79 0.43
C ARG A 88 12.53 -6.55 -0.11
N CYS A 89 11.53 -6.45 0.78
CA CYS A 89 10.17 -6.09 0.39
C CYS A 89 10.18 -4.78 -0.39
N LEU A 90 10.84 -3.75 0.17
CA LEU A 90 10.94 -2.47 -0.48
C LEU A 90 11.63 -2.58 -1.84
N ALA A 91 12.74 -3.30 -1.93
CA ALA A 91 13.48 -3.45 -3.17
C ALA A 91 12.66 -4.12 -4.28
N GLN A 92 11.93 -5.19 -3.97
CA GLN A 92 11.03 -5.84 -4.91
C GLN A 92 9.88 -4.90 -5.32
N ALA A 93 9.31 -4.13 -4.40
CA ALA A 93 8.29 -3.13 -4.78
C ALA A 93 8.86 -2.00 -5.65
N VAL A 94 10.11 -1.60 -5.46
CA VAL A 94 10.77 -0.66 -6.37
C VAL A 94 10.80 -1.23 -7.79
N GLU A 95 11.26 -2.47 -7.93
CA GLU A 95 11.47 -3.14 -9.21
C GLU A 95 10.16 -3.48 -9.93
N GLU A 96 9.24 -4.16 -9.26
CA GLU A 96 8.05 -4.75 -9.90
C GLU A 96 6.89 -3.78 -10.04
N PHE A 97 6.77 -2.82 -9.11
CA PHE A 97 5.59 -1.97 -9.02
C PHE A 97 5.90 -0.49 -9.25
N LEU A 98 6.83 0.08 -8.49
CA LEU A 98 7.09 1.52 -8.52
C LEU A 98 7.83 1.93 -9.80
N GLN A 99 8.76 1.12 -10.31
CA GLN A 99 9.53 1.46 -11.51
C GLN A 99 8.64 1.61 -12.76
N PRO A 100 7.68 0.71 -13.06
CA PRO A 100 6.71 0.94 -14.12
C PRO A 100 5.82 2.18 -13.88
N MET A 101 5.33 2.33 -12.64
CA MET A 101 4.31 3.32 -12.26
C MET A 101 4.84 4.76 -12.16
N LEU A 102 6.15 4.92 -11.95
CA LEU A 102 6.79 6.21 -11.70
C LEU A 102 7.71 6.64 -12.85
N SER A 103 7.71 5.90 -13.96
CA SER A 103 8.54 6.20 -15.13
C SER A 103 8.28 7.63 -15.64
N GLY A 104 9.27 8.52 -15.43
CA GLY A 104 9.25 9.90 -15.94
C GLY A 104 8.61 10.96 -15.03
N ALA A 105 8.17 10.63 -13.81
CA ALA A 105 7.63 11.60 -12.86
C ALA A 105 8.38 11.54 -11.51
N PRO A 106 8.66 12.70 -10.86
CA PRO A 106 9.05 12.69 -9.46
C PRO A 106 7.95 12.04 -8.62
N TRP A 107 8.28 11.57 -7.41
CA TRP A 107 7.29 10.93 -6.55
C TRP A 107 7.49 11.29 -5.08
N GLU A 108 6.40 11.21 -4.33
CA GLU A 108 6.36 11.48 -2.90
C GLU A 108 5.93 10.23 -2.13
N ALA A 109 6.50 10.04 -0.94
CA ALA A 109 6.28 8.88 -0.09
C ALA A 109 5.62 9.27 1.23
N LEU A 110 4.57 8.54 1.59
CA LEU A 110 3.85 8.66 2.86
C LEU A 110 3.99 7.36 3.66
N PRO A 111 4.84 7.32 4.70
CA PRO A 111 5.02 6.12 5.51
C PRO A 111 3.90 6.00 6.54
N SER A 112 3.34 4.81 6.70
CA SER A 112 2.44 4.43 7.79
C SER A 112 3.06 3.29 8.60
N GLY A 113 3.11 3.44 9.94
CA GLY A 113 3.89 2.53 10.79
C GLY A 113 5.41 2.75 10.65
N ALA A 114 6.22 1.87 11.27
CA ALA A 114 7.70 1.76 11.30
C ALA A 114 8.50 2.84 10.53
N ALA A 115 8.31 4.10 10.91
CA ALA A 115 8.61 5.21 10.00
C ALA A 115 10.11 5.41 9.81
N ARG A 116 10.96 4.96 10.73
CA ARG A 116 12.41 5.15 10.64
C ARG A 116 13.06 4.06 9.79
N GLU A 117 12.77 2.81 10.09
CA GLU A 117 13.35 1.64 9.42
C GLU A 117 12.99 1.64 7.93
N LEU A 118 11.75 1.98 7.58
CA LEU A 118 11.33 2.09 6.17
C LEU A 118 12.05 3.24 5.46
N ARG A 119 12.19 4.40 6.14
CA ARG A 119 12.91 5.55 5.57
C ARG A 119 14.39 5.23 5.36
N ASP A 120 15.02 4.53 6.30
CA ASP A 120 16.43 4.18 6.21
C ASP A 120 16.67 3.11 5.13
N ALA A 121 15.84 2.07 5.06
CA ALA A 121 15.85 1.11 3.96
C ALA A 121 15.67 1.81 2.61
N ALA A 122 14.68 2.71 2.50
CA ALA A 122 14.42 3.46 1.28
C ALA A 122 15.57 4.40 0.88
N ARG A 123 16.27 5.01 1.83
CA ARG A 123 17.44 5.86 1.54
C ARG A 123 18.61 5.08 0.96
N SER A 124 18.70 3.78 1.27
CA SER A 124 19.74 2.90 0.74
C SER A 124 19.43 2.36 -0.67
N MET A 125 18.21 2.58 -1.19
CA MET A 125 17.79 2.03 -2.48
C MET A 125 18.36 2.80 -3.68
N PRO A 126 18.86 2.10 -4.72
CA PRO A 126 19.16 2.70 -6.03
C PRO A 126 17.86 3.03 -6.80
N TRP A 127 17.23 4.15 -6.47
CA TRP A 127 15.99 4.60 -7.12
C TRP A 127 16.15 4.83 -8.63
N PRO A 128 15.13 4.48 -9.45
CA PRO A 128 15.12 4.83 -10.87
C PRO A 128 15.07 6.36 -11.04
N GLY A 129 15.89 6.92 -11.94
CA GLY A 129 15.72 8.32 -12.39
C GLY A 129 16.33 9.41 -11.49
N SER A 130 17.24 9.08 -10.57
CA SER A 130 18.11 10.02 -9.83
C SER A 130 17.44 11.08 -8.91
N ALA A 131 16.12 11.08 -8.77
CA ALA A 131 15.44 11.93 -7.79
C ALA A 131 15.06 11.09 -6.54
N PRO A 132 15.65 11.36 -5.37
CA PRO A 132 15.27 10.65 -4.15
C PRO A 132 13.81 10.98 -3.77
N ALA A 133 13.13 9.99 -3.19
CA ALA A 133 11.79 10.13 -2.65
C ALA A 133 11.68 11.37 -1.74
N ARG A 134 10.62 12.15 -1.90
CA ARG A 134 10.26 13.18 -0.92
C ARG A 134 9.29 12.61 0.10
N TRP A 135 9.68 12.66 1.37
CA TRP A 135 8.88 12.10 2.46
C TRP A 135 7.92 13.14 3.02
N ARG A 136 6.69 12.71 3.28
CA ARG A 136 5.69 13.50 4.01
C ARG A 136 5.55 13.02 5.47
N PRO A 137 5.12 13.91 6.38
CA PRO A 137 4.85 13.55 7.78
C PRO A 137 3.82 12.45 7.91
N GLU A 138 3.93 11.66 8.97
CA GLU A 138 3.00 10.57 9.27
C GLU A 138 1.55 11.06 9.47
N SER A 139 1.38 12.28 9.99
CA SER A 139 0.07 12.92 10.16
C SER A 139 -0.57 13.42 8.86
N SER A 140 0.11 13.28 7.71
CA SER A 140 -0.42 13.73 6.43
C SER A 140 -1.37 12.70 5.84
N LEU A 141 -2.46 13.18 5.25
CA LEU A 141 -3.43 12.39 4.49
C LEU A 141 -4.00 11.19 5.28
N PRO A 142 -4.66 11.43 6.44
CA PRO A 142 -5.22 10.38 7.27
C PRO A 142 -6.20 9.44 6.54
N GLY A 143 -6.97 9.93 5.56
CA GLY A 143 -7.88 9.11 4.77
C GLY A 143 -7.15 8.05 3.95
N LEU A 144 -6.15 8.45 3.16
CA LEU A 144 -5.35 7.52 2.36
C LEU A 144 -4.56 6.52 3.22
N ARG A 145 -4.14 6.94 4.42
CA ARG A 145 -3.54 6.04 5.40
C ARG A 145 -4.55 5.02 5.93
N GLY A 146 -5.77 5.46 6.19
CA GLY A 146 -6.88 4.60 6.55
C GLY A 146 -7.13 3.54 5.48
N LEU A 147 -7.13 3.97 4.21
CA LEU A 147 -7.34 3.07 3.08
C LEU A 147 -6.24 2.02 2.97
N VAL A 148 -4.95 2.42 2.97
CA VAL A 148 -3.85 1.44 2.88
C VAL A 148 -3.85 0.47 4.07
N THR A 149 -4.29 0.94 5.24
CA THR A 149 -4.44 0.12 6.45
C THR A 149 -5.54 -0.91 6.30
N LEU A 150 -6.72 -0.48 5.85
CA LEU A 150 -7.85 -1.36 5.61
C LEU A 150 -7.52 -2.40 4.53
N THR A 151 -6.83 -1.99 3.48
CA THR A 151 -6.42 -2.88 2.40
C THR A 151 -5.38 -3.90 2.84
N ALA A 152 -4.41 -3.49 3.64
CA ALA A 152 -3.46 -4.44 4.24
C ALA A 152 -4.18 -5.47 5.11
N LEU A 153 -5.17 -5.04 5.89
CA LEU A 153 -6.02 -5.92 6.71
C LEU A 153 -6.83 -6.88 5.84
N ALA A 154 -7.58 -6.36 4.86
CA ALA A 154 -8.39 -7.16 3.95
C ALA A 154 -7.52 -8.22 3.26
N CYS A 155 -6.39 -7.82 2.66
CA CYS A 155 -5.48 -8.74 1.99
C CYS A 155 -4.98 -9.87 2.89
N ARG A 156 -4.70 -9.58 4.16
CA ARG A 156 -4.24 -10.60 5.13
C ARG A 156 -5.35 -11.59 5.47
N GLU A 157 -6.58 -11.11 5.64
CA GLU A 157 -7.71 -11.96 6.03
C GLU A 157 -8.29 -12.76 4.86
N THR A 158 -8.16 -12.24 3.64
CA THR A 158 -8.71 -12.86 2.44
C THR A 158 -7.69 -13.64 1.62
N LEU A 159 -6.42 -13.68 2.03
CA LEU A 159 -5.32 -14.33 1.29
C LEU A 159 -5.65 -15.78 0.87
N THR A 160 -6.34 -16.53 1.71
CA THR A 160 -6.72 -17.94 1.47
C THR A 160 -8.18 -18.12 1.05
N GLU A 161 -8.96 -17.05 0.96
CA GLU A 161 -10.39 -17.10 0.64
C GLU A 161 -10.61 -16.93 -0.87
N VAL A 162 -11.00 -18.01 -1.55
CA VAL A 162 -11.12 -18.03 -3.02
C VAL A 162 -12.49 -17.61 -3.57
N ASN A 163 -13.46 -17.30 -2.72
CA ASN A 163 -14.85 -17.05 -3.12
C ASN A 163 -15.48 -15.84 -2.40
N ILE A 164 -14.84 -14.68 -2.50
CA ILE A 164 -15.40 -13.42 -2.00
C ILE A 164 -16.21 -12.78 -3.13
N PRO A 165 -17.49 -12.41 -2.91
CA PRO A 165 -18.26 -11.66 -3.90
C PRO A 165 -17.56 -10.34 -4.26
N GLN A 166 -17.53 -9.97 -5.54
CA GLN A 166 -16.83 -8.76 -6.01
C GLN A 166 -17.31 -7.45 -5.36
N ASP A 167 -18.57 -7.40 -4.92
CA ASP A 167 -19.11 -6.26 -4.19
C ASP A 167 -18.70 -6.24 -2.71
N GLU A 168 -18.14 -7.33 -2.20
CA GLU A 168 -17.56 -7.49 -0.86
C GLU A 168 -16.03 -7.56 -0.86
N ASP A 169 -15.39 -7.71 -2.01
CA ASP A 169 -13.94 -7.76 -2.13
C ASP A 169 -13.36 -6.35 -2.24
N LEU A 170 -12.59 -5.95 -1.23
CA LEU A 170 -11.91 -4.65 -1.22
C LEU A 170 -10.77 -4.59 -2.23
N LEU A 171 -10.14 -5.70 -2.58
CA LEU A 171 -9.02 -5.70 -3.52
C LEU A 171 -9.50 -5.44 -4.95
N ASP A 172 -10.75 -5.77 -5.25
CA ASP A 172 -11.40 -5.54 -6.54
C ASP A 172 -11.71 -4.05 -6.83
N ILE A 173 -11.44 -3.13 -5.89
CA ILE A 173 -11.59 -1.68 -6.13
C ILE A 173 -10.45 -1.09 -6.96
N TYR A 174 -9.32 -1.79 -7.04
CA TYR A 174 -8.10 -1.29 -7.67
C TYR A 174 -8.02 -1.74 -9.13
N ASP A 175 -7.82 -0.79 -10.04
CA ASP A 175 -7.67 -1.06 -11.48
C ASP A 175 -6.50 -2.01 -11.78
N THR A 176 -5.47 -1.96 -10.94
CA THR A 176 -4.35 -2.89 -10.97
C THR A 176 -3.98 -3.19 -9.53
N TYR A 177 -4.03 -4.45 -9.15
CA TYR A 177 -3.41 -4.91 -7.92
C TYR A 177 -2.57 -6.15 -8.17
N SER A 178 -1.48 -6.28 -7.42
CA SER A 178 -0.70 -7.51 -7.38
C SER A 178 -0.39 -7.86 -5.93
N VAL A 179 -0.55 -9.14 -5.63
CA VAL A 179 -0.23 -9.75 -4.34
C VAL A 179 0.88 -10.75 -4.61
N GLY A 180 2.02 -10.56 -3.96
CA GLY A 180 3.19 -11.39 -4.12
C GLY A 180 3.76 -11.86 -2.79
N ALA A 181 4.61 -12.88 -2.87
CA ALA A 181 5.50 -13.27 -1.79
C ALA A 181 6.95 -13.02 -2.23
N LEU A 182 7.82 -12.69 -1.28
CA LEU A 182 9.26 -12.62 -1.54
C LEU A 182 9.76 -14.01 -1.94
N ASP A 183 10.31 -14.14 -3.14
CA ASP A 183 10.96 -15.39 -3.57
C ASP A 183 12.23 -15.61 -2.71
N PRO A 184 12.31 -16.70 -1.93
CA PRO A 184 13.50 -17.00 -1.13
C PRO A 184 14.76 -17.23 -1.98
N GLY A 185 14.63 -17.48 -3.29
CA GLY A 185 15.74 -17.85 -4.18
C GLY A 185 16.38 -16.74 -5.01
N GLN A 186 15.86 -15.50 -5.00
CA GLN A 186 16.23 -14.48 -6.00
C GLN A 186 17.28 -13.44 -5.57
N TRP A 187 17.79 -13.45 -4.34
CA TRP A 187 18.84 -12.48 -3.93
C TRP A 187 20.23 -13.14 -3.86
N PRO A 188 21.27 -12.60 -4.52
CA PRO A 188 22.62 -13.08 -4.33
C PRO A 188 23.08 -12.76 -2.89
N MET A 189 23.64 -13.76 -2.20
CA MET A 189 24.37 -13.57 -0.94
C MET A 189 25.56 -12.62 -1.12
#